data_AF-A0A0L0W0T3-F1
#
_entry.id   AF-A0A0L0W0T3-F1
#
_cell.length_a   1.000
_cell.length_b   1.000
_cell.length_c   1.000
_cell.angle_alpha   90.00
_cell.angle_beta   90.00
_cell.angle_gamma   90.00
#
_symmetry.space_group_name_H-M   'P 1'
#
loop_
_entity.id
_entity.type
_entity.pdbx_description
1 polymer ?
#
loop_
_entity_poly.entity_id
_entity_poly.type
_entity_poly.pdbx_seq_one_letter_code
_entity_poly.pdbx_strand_id
1 'polypeptide(L)'
;MISLRTGISEPVYGFHPALKTTITMGSDEREALAGCAVGLVYAEIPGTVIVDRYQLRVLYDEGRLSEPTGLPMGPLDLLVWTDADLEGPASRPDPPQPGGLMIPLPLHLNHTLSITVPLHFRYLPPIVDSKTLPLQEVFITPPSLAKWCNQTTAARSDPNLTPATIKLLSKTFSAHHLSLEALHAADSHPSTPIRLTVPVGVQDDELLVQIITAAAVWMAFAWICSCLVPKHSSLKLNPRPDTKESSAHQL
;
A
#
# COMPACT_ATOMS: atom_id res chain seq x y z
N MET A 1 15.59 -21.25 19.56
CA MET A 1 14.48 -21.45 18.62
C MET A 1 13.95 -20.12 18.11
N ILE A 2 13.80 -20.00 16.79
CA ILE A 2 13.24 -18.82 16.09
C ILE A 2 11.88 -19.22 15.50
N SER A 3 10.86 -18.40 15.70
CA SER A 3 9.53 -18.56 15.10
C SER A 3 9.15 -17.31 14.32
N LEU A 4 8.56 -17.52 13.13
CA LEU A 4 8.13 -16.45 12.24
C LEU A 4 6.70 -16.71 11.79
N ARG A 5 5.78 -15.81 12.15
CA ARG A 5 4.37 -15.90 11.77
C ARG A 5 3.94 -14.64 11.06
N THR A 6 3.41 -14.77 9.85
CA THR A 6 2.88 -13.63 9.08
C THR A 6 1.41 -13.85 8.79
N GLY A 7 0.62 -12.78 8.92
CA GLY A 7 -0.78 -12.77 8.56
C GLY A 7 -1.28 -11.36 8.28
N ILE A 8 -2.53 -11.24 7.88
CA ILE A 8 -3.20 -9.94 7.72
C ILE A 8 -3.54 -9.44 9.13
N SER A 9 -3.16 -8.20 9.45
CA SER A 9 -3.35 -7.62 10.79
C SER A 9 -4.82 -7.49 11.16
N GLU A 10 -5.65 -7.05 10.20
CA GLU A 10 -7.09 -6.89 10.35
C GLU A 10 -7.77 -7.24 9.01
N PRO A 11 -8.97 -7.85 9.02
CA PRO A 11 -9.76 -8.03 7.81
C PRO A 11 -10.26 -6.67 7.32
N VAL A 12 -9.40 -5.94 6.60
CA VAL A 12 -9.78 -4.67 5.96
C VAL A 12 -10.47 -5.00 4.65
N TYR A 13 -11.76 -4.68 4.56
CA TYR A 13 -12.47 -4.65 3.29
C TYR A 13 -12.05 -3.38 2.54
N GLY A 14 -11.06 -3.47 1.65
CA GLY A 14 -10.62 -2.32 0.86
C GLY A 14 -9.25 -2.47 0.21
N PHE A 15 -8.75 -1.38 -0.35
CA PHE A 15 -7.49 -1.32 -1.08
C PHE A 15 -6.25 -1.11 -0.17
N HIS A 16 -6.39 -1.19 1.16
CA HIS A 16 -5.36 -0.80 2.12
C HIS A 16 -5.19 -1.77 3.31
N PRO A 17 -4.88 -3.07 3.09
CA PRO A 17 -4.60 -3.99 4.19
C PRO A 17 -3.22 -3.75 4.80
N ALA A 18 -2.98 -4.32 5.99
CA ALA A 18 -1.64 -4.37 6.60
C ALA A 18 -1.22 -5.81 6.87
N LEU A 19 0.04 -6.15 6.57
CA LEU A 19 0.65 -7.41 6.96
C LEU A 19 1.30 -7.26 8.32
N LYS A 20 0.94 -8.15 9.25
CA LYS A 20 1.59 -8.26 10.56
C LYS A 20 2.47 -9.50 10.57
N THR A 21 3.77 -9.30 10.75
CA THR A 21 4.76 -10.37 10.92
C THR A 21 5.28 -10.36 12.35
N THR A 22 5.06 -11.45 13.07
CA THR A 22 5.55 -11.65 14.43
C THR A 22 6.75 -12.58 14.41
N ILE A 23 7.85 -12.10 14.98
CA ILE A 23 9.11 -12.81 15.13
C ILE A 23 9.30 -13.10 16.61
N THR A 24 9.53 -14.36 16.96
CA THR A 24 9.90 -14.76 18.33
C THR A 24 11.27 -15.41 18.30
N MET A 25 12.17 -14.97 19.18
CA MET A 25 13.56 -15.42 19.22
C MET A 25 13.96 -15.80 20.65
N GLY A 26 14.48 -17.01 20.82
CA GLY A 26 15.07 -17.46 22.08
C GLY A 26 16.34 -16.68 22.45
N SER A 27 16.70 -16.69 23.73
CA SER A 27 17.92 -16.04 24.25
C SER A 27 19.18 -16.52 23.54
N ASP A 28 19.31 -17.83 23.35
CA ASP A 28 20.54 -18.47 22.86
C ASP A 28 20.79 -18.14 21.38
N GLU A 29 19.72 -18.08 20.58
CA GLU A 29 19.77 -17.65 19.18
C GLU A 29 20.21 -16.20 19.06
N ARG A 30 19.69 -15.36 19.95
CA ARG A 30 20.00 -13.93 19.97
C ARG A 30 21.45 -13.69 20.34
N GLU A 31 21.97 -14.43 21.31
CA GLU A 31 23.39 -14.40 21.67
C GLU A 31 24.27 -14.89 20.51
N ALA A 32 23.86 -15.94 19.81
CA ALA A 32 24.55 -16.43 18.62
C ALA A 32 24.54 -15.42 17.44
N LEU A 33 23.59 -14.49 17.41
CA LEU A 33 23.49 -13.41 16.44
C LEU A 33 24.18 -12.12 16.91
N ALA A 34 24.85 -12.12 18.07
CA ALA A 34 25.60 -10.97 18.55
C ALA A 34 26.72 -10.61 17.55
N GLY A 35 26.63 -9.41 16.96
CA GLY A 35 27.57 -8.95 15.94
C GLY A 35 27.16 -9.27 14.50
N CYS A 36 26.01 -9.93 14.30
CA CYS A 36 25.35 -10.01 13.01
C CYS A 36 24.29 -8.91 12.88
N ALA A 37 24.01 -8.51 11.65
CA ALA A 37 22.81 -7.76 11.33
C ALA A 37 21.75 -8.72 10.78
N VAL A 38 20.48 -8.52 11.12
CA VAL A 38 19.39 -9.38 10.66
C VAL A 38 18.31 -8.51 10.04
N GLY A 39 17.70 -9.02 8.98
CA GLY A 39 16.62 -8.37 8.27
C GLY A 39 15.48 -9.35 7.97
N LEU A 40 14.27 -8.81 7.97
CA LEU A 40 13.06 -9.46 7.47
C LEU A 40 12.88 -9.08 6.00
N VAL A 41 12.81 -10.08 5.13
CA VAL A 41 12.78 -9.88 3.67
C VAL A 41 11.45 -10.39 3.11
N TYR A 42 10.63 -9.47 2.61
CA TYR A 42 9.48 -9.77 1.76
C TYR A 42 9.94 -9.74 0.31
N ALA A 43 10.24 -10.91 -0.24
CA ALA A 43 10.60 -11.05 -1.65
C ALA A 43 9.37 -11.30 -2.51
N GLU A 44 9.48 -10.96 -3.80
CA GLU A 44 8.46 -11.26 -4.81
C GLU A 44 7.07 -10.68 -4.48
N ILE A 45 7.03 -9.49 -3.88
CA ILE A 45 5.78 -8.76 -3.70
C ILE A 45 5.19 -8.49 -5.10
N PRO A 46 3.96 -8.96 -5.42
CA PRO A 46 3.38 -8.78 -6.74
C PRO A 46 3.29 -7.30 -7.12
N GLY A 47 3.50 -6.95 -8.39
CA GLY A 47 3.43 -5.55 -8.84
C GLY A 47 2.03 -4.90 -8.76
N THR A 48 1.00 -5.70 -8.49
CA THR A 48 -0.36 -5.23 -8.15
C THR A 48 -0.47 -4.74 -6.71
N VAL A 49 0.53 -5.02 -5.88
CA VAL A 49 0.66 -4.56 -4.50
C VAL A 49 1.71 -3.46 -4.46
N ILE A 50 1.33 -2.34 -3.90
CA ILE A 50 2.18 -1.18 -3.69
C ILE A 50 2.58 -1.14 -2.23
N VAL A 51 3.87 -1.02 -2.01
CA VAL A 51 4.46 -0.76 -0.71
C VAL A 51 4.92 0.69 -0.73
N ASP A 52 4.20 1.57 -0.05
CA ASP A 52 4.53 3.00 -0.04
C ASP A 52 5.83 3.22 0.75
N ARG A 53 6.91 3.51 0.00
CA ARG A 53 8.23 3.77 0.55
C ARG A 53 8.26 4.95 1.51
N TYR A 54 7.45 5.99 1.29
CA TYR A 54 7.45 7.19 2.12
C TYR A 54 6.69 6.93 3.40
N GLN A 55 5.53 6.27 3.32
CA GLN A 55 4.78 5.85 4.50
C GLN A 55 5.63 4.94 5.38
N LEU A 56 6.27 3.92 4.79
CA LEU A 56 7.16 3.03 5.53
C LEU A 56 8.35 3.78 6.15
N ARG A 57 8.94 4.73 5.42
CA ARG A 57 10.06 5.51 5.94
C ARG A 57 9.66 6.34 7.15
N VAL A 58 8.51 7.00 7.09
CA VAL A 58 7.96 7.76 8.24
C VAL A 58 7.71 6.83 9.43
N LEU A 59 7.05 5.68 9.23
CA LEU A 59 6.80 4.72 10.30
C LEU A 59 8.09 4.14 10.89
N TYR A 60 9.11 3.94 10.05
CA TYR A 60 10.43 3.48 10.45
C TYR A 60 11.16 4.52 11.30
N ASP A 61 11.25 5.77 10.81
CA ASP A 61 11.95 6.86 11.50
C ASP A 61 11.26 7.25 12.82
N GLU A 62 9.93 7.13 12.90
CA GLU A 62 9.15 7.34 14.13
C GLU A 62 9.18 6.13 15.08
N GLY A 63 9.80 5.01 14.68
CA GLY A 63 9.83 3.77 15.47
C GLY A 63 8.46 3.13 15.66
N ARG A 64 7.51 3.39 14.76
CA ARG A 64 6.11 2.90 14.79
C ARG A 64 5.86 1.71 13.87
N LEU A 65 6.86 1.32 13.08
CA LEU A 65 6.79 0.14 12.20
C LEU A 65 6.73 -1.19 13.00
N SER A 66 7.17 -1.16 14.26
CA SER A 66 7.20 -2.32 15.14
C SER A 66 6.46 -2.11 16.46
N GLU A 67 6.00 -3.23 17.02
CA GLU A 67 5.57 -3.34 18.40
C GLU A 67 6.58 -4.23 19.16
N PRO A 68 7.17 -3.74 20.27
CA PRO A 68 6.97 -2.42 20.85
C PRO A 68 7.58 -1.28 19.99
N THR A 69 7.10 -0.06 20.21
CA THR A 69 7.53 1.15 19.47
C THR A 69 8.84 1.72 20.01
N GLY A 70 9.56 2.49 19.18
CA GLY A 70 10.75 3.24 19.59
C GLY A 70 12.00 2.38 19.75
N LEU A 71 12.06 1.23 19.07
CA LEU A 71 13.22 0.37 19.09
C LEU A 71 14.38 1.00 18.28
N PRO A 72 15.61 1.10 18.84
CA PRO A 72 16.78 1.49 18.07
C PRO A 72 16.94 0.55 16.89
N MET A 73 16.91 1.13 15.69
CA MET A 73 17.09 0.38 14.47
C MET A 73 18.54 -0.12 14.40
N GLY A 74 18.70 -1.36 13.95
CA GLY A 74 20.01 -2.01 13.81
C GLY A 74 20.93 -1.31 12.79
N PRO A 75 22.08 -1.91 12.45
CA PRO A 75 23.06 -1.28 11.56
C PRO A 75 22.63 -1.21 10.08
N LEU A 76 21.49 -1.81 9.74
CA LEU A 76 20.95 -1.86 8.39
C LEU A 76 19.83 -0.83 8.26
N ASP A 77 19.67 -0.27 7.06
CA ASP A 77 18.58 0.66 6.76
C ASP A 77 17.43 -0.06 6.03
N LEU A 78 16.23 0.53 6.11
CA LEU A 78 15.05 0.08 5.36
C LEU A 78 15.30 0.14 3.85
N LEU A 79 14.97 -0.93 3.12
CA LEU A 79 15.05 -0.96 1.66
C LEU A 79 13.72 -1.41 1.04
N VAL A 80 13.16 -0.58 0.17
CA VAL A 80 11.96 -0.87 -0.63
C VAL A 80 12.35 -0.85 -2.11
N TRP A 81 12.05 -1.90 -2.86
CA TRP A 81 12.32 -2.00 -4.31
C TRP A 81 11.09 -2.43 -5.12
N THR A 82 9.90 -2.12 -4.62
CA THR A 82 8.65 -2.23 -5.38
C THR A 82 8.46 -1.03 -6.30
N ASP A 83 7.53 -1.16 -7.25
CA ASP A 83 7.04 -0.02 -8.01
C ASP A 83 6.45 1.04 -7.05
N ALA A 84 6.87 2.30 -7.22
CA ALA A 84 6.52 3.42 -6.35
C ALA A 84 5.32 4.23 -6.87
N ASP A 85 4.85 3.93 -8.07
CA ASP A 85 3.80 4.71 -8.73
C ASP A 85 2.40 4.35 -8.21
N LEU A 86 1.88 5.16 -7.28
CA LEU A 86 0.52 5.04 -6.73
C LEU A 86 -0.59 5.38 -7.75
N GLU A 87 -0.26 6.06 -8.85
CA GLU A 87 -1.24 6.62 -9.80
C GLU A 87 -1.17 6.01 -11.20
N GLY A 88 -0.36 4.96 -11.38
CA GLY A 88 -0.26 4.23 -12.64
C GLY A 88 -1.65 3.81 -13.16
N PRO A 89 -1.91 3.93 -14.47
CA PRO A 89 -3.23 3.67 -15.03
C PRO A 89 -3.66 2.22 -14.78
N ALA A 90 -4.94 2.02 -14.46
CA ALA A 90 -5.53 0.68 -14.26
C ALA A 90 -5.42 -0.20 -15.52
N SER A 91 -5.29 0.41 -16.70
CA SER A 91 -5.16 -0.24 -18.00
C SER A 91 -3.72 -0.51 -18.43
N ARG A 92 -2.75 -0.54 -17.51
CA ARG A 92 -1.35 -0.81 -17.86
C ARG A 92 -1.27 -2.23 -18.47
N PRO A 93 -0.76 -2.38 -19.70
CA PRO A 93 -0.84 -3.65 -20.44
C PRO A 93 -0.02 -4.78 -19.80
N ASP A 94 0.99 -4.43 -19.00
CA ASP A 94 1.77 -5.39 -18.21
C ASP A 94 1.67 -5.04 -16.71
N PRO A 95 1.40 -6.03 -15.83
CA PRO A 95 1.54 -5.80 -14.40
C PRO A 95 3.01 -5.44 -14.10
N PRO A 96 3.28 -4.49 -13.19
CA PRO A 96 4.65 -4.17 -12.81
C PRO A 96 5.41 -5.42 -12.36
N GLN A 97 6.72 -5.44 -12.60
CA GLN A 97 7.54 -6.56 -12.16
C GLN A 97 7.44 -6.73 -10.62
N PRO A 98 7.44 -7.97 -10.11
CA PRO A 98 7.46 -8.21 -8.67
C PRO A 98 8.66 -7.51 -8.02
N GLY A 99 8.41 -6.87 -6.89
CA GLY A 99 9.42 -6.16 -6.11
C GLY A 99 9.64 -6.81 -4.75
N GLY A 100 9.98 -6.01 -3.76
CA GLY A 100 10.11 -6.47 -2.39
C GLY A 100 10.51 -5.39 -1.40
N LEU A 101 10.67 -5.83 -0.16
CA LEU A 101 10.99 -5.01 0.99
C LEU A 101 11.94 -5.76 1.92
N MET A 102 12.90 -5.03 2.50
CA MET A 102 13.77 -5.50 3.55
C MET A 102 13.69 -4.53 4.73
N ILE A 103 13.35 -5.08 5.90
CA ILE A 103 13.20 -4.35 7.15
C ILE A 103 14.28 -4.82 8.12
N PRO A 104 15.14 -3.94 8.64
CA PRO A 104 16.18 -4.31 9.58
C PRO A 104 15.55 -4.65 10.95
N LEU A 105 16.06 -5.70 11.61
CA LEU A 105 15.54 -6.16 12.89
C LEU A 105 16.42 -5.68 14.05
N PRO A 106 15.83 -5.10 15.11
CA PRO A 106 16.56 -4.72 16.32
C PRO A 106 16.81 -5.97 17.18
N LEU A 107 17.89 -6.70 16.88
CA LEU A 107 18.25 -7.96 17.57
C LEU A 107 18.46 -7.82 19.08
N HIS A 108 18.68 -6.60 19.58
CA HIS A 108 18.97 -6.37 20.99
C HIS A 108 17.72 -6.40 21.91
N LEU A 109 16.50 -6.46 21.37
CA LEU A 109 15.29 -6.13 22.13
C LEU A 109 14.21 -7.21 22.03
N ASN A 110 13.69 -7.58 23.21
CA ASN A 110 12.55 -8.47 23.52
C ASN A 110 12.55 -9.89 22.90
N HIS A 111 11.82 -10.80 23.55
CA HIS A 111 11.60 -12.16 23.04
C HIS A 111 10.71 -12.21 21.81
N THR A 112 9.85 -11.20 21.64
CA THR A 112 8.84 -11.13 20.58
C THR A 112 8.79 -9.71 20.01
N LEU A 113 8.82 -9.63 18.68
CA LEU A 113 8.73 -8.42 17.88
C LEU A 113 7.61 -8.60 16.86
N SER A 114 6.71 -7.63 16.74
CA SER A 114 5.73 -7.60 15.66
C SER A 114 6.02 -6.43 14.73
N ILE A 115 6.04 -6.68 13.43
CA ILE A 115 6.25 -5.68 12.39
C ILE A 115 4.98 -5.56 11.57
N THR A 116 4.50 -4.34 11.35
CA THR A 116 3.28 -4.07 10.60
C THR A 116 3.61 -3.30 9.33
N VAL A 117 3.42 -3.93 8.18
CA VAL A 117 3.68 -3.35 6.85
C VAL A 117 2.35 -2.96 6.20
N PRO A 118 2.03 -1.66 6.07
CA PRO A 118 0.89 -1.21 5.27
C PRO A 118 1.11 -1.53 3.78
N LEU A 119 0.05 -2.01 3.14
CA LEU A 119 0.01 -2.31 1.72
C LEU A 119 -1.09 -1.50 1.05
N HIS A 120 -0.91 -1.20 -0.23
CA HIS A 120 -1.91 -0.57 -1.08
C HIS A 120 -2.12 -1.42 -2.32
N PHE A 121 -3.36 -1.67 -2.74
CA PHE A 121 -3.63 -2.41 -3.98
C PHE A 121 -3.86 -1.48 -5.14
N ARG A 122 -3.35 -1.86 -6.31
CA ARG A 122 -3.75 -1.25 -7.58
C ARG A 122 -5.18 -1.64 -7.93
N TYR A 123 -5.86 -0.76 -8.67
CA TYR A 123 -7.05 -1.16 -9.40
C TYR A 123 -6.68 -2.25 -10.40
N LEU A 124 -7.39 -3.37 -10.31
CA LEU A 124 -7.21 -4.49 -11.23
C LEU A 124 -8.26 -4.41 -12.35
N PRO A 125 -7.99 -5.03 -13.51
CA PRO A 125 -8.95 -5.11 -14.60
C PRO A 125 -10.29 -5.72 -14.12
N PRO A 126 -11.42 -5.26 -14.67
CA PRO A 126 -12.72 -5.82 -14.35
C PRO A 126 -12.84 -7.28 -14.80
N ILE A 127 -13.67 -8.04 -14.10
CA ILE A 127 -14.00 -9.41 -14.48
C ILE A 127 -15.10 -9.43 -15.55
N VAL A 128 -15.04 -10.44 -16.41
CA VAL A 128 -16.00 -10.63 -17.52
C VAL A 128 -17.26 -11.38 -17.06
N ASP A 129 -17.18 -12.20 -16.00
CA ASP A 129 -18.32 -13.00 -15.52
C ASP A 129 -18.96 -12.35 -14.28
N SER A 130 -20.21 -11.92 -14.41
CA SER A 130 -21.01 -11.30 -13.34
C SER A 130 -21.58 -12.30 -12.33
N LYS A 131 -21.39 -13.61 -12.54
CA LYS A 131 -21.97 -14.66 -11.67
C LYS A 131 -21.18 -14.93 -10.38
N THR A 132 -19.94 -14.48 -10.31
CA THR A 132 -19.09 -14.60 -9.12
C THR A 132 -18.99 -13.27 -8.38
N LEU A 133 -18.68 -13.32 -7.08
CA LEU A 133 -18.32 -12.12 -6.34
C LEU A 133 -17.16 -11.42 -7.06
N PRO A 134 -17.23 -10.09 -7.27
CA PRO A 134 -16.24 -9.35 -8.03
C PRO A 134 -14.99 -9.11 -7.18
N LEU A 135 -14.28 -10.20 -6.90
CA LEU A 135 -13.08 -10.27 -6.09
C LEU A 135 -12.00 -11.01 -6.87
N GLN A 136 -10.80 -10.46 -6.88
CA GLN A 136 -9.61 -11.11 -7.43
C GLN A 136 -8.61 -11.44 -6.32
N GLU A 137 -8.00 -12.60 -6.42
CA GLU A 137 -7.02 -13.06 -5.44
C GLU A 137 -5.61 -12.59 -5.80
N VAL A 138 -4.89 -12.12 -4.78
CA VAL A 138 -3.48 -11.74 -4.86
C VAL A 138 -2.73 -12.52 -3.80
N PHE A 139 -1.62 -13.16 -4.19
CA PHE A 139 -0.82 -13.99 -3.30
C PHE A 139 0.51 -13.31 -3.00
N ILE A 140 0.85 -13.18 -1.71
CA ILE A 140 2.14 -12.65 -1.27
C ILE A 140 2.96 -13.79 -0.67
N THR A 141 4.18 -13.99 -1.16
CA THR A 141 5.12 -14.95 -0.58
C THR A 141 5.45 -14.54 0.86
N PRO A 142 5.43 -15.47 1.83
CA PRO A 142 5.76 -15.17 3.21
C PRO A 142 7.19 -14.63 3.33
N PRO A 143 7.46 -13.69 4.26
CA PRO A 143 8.79 -13.15 4.41
C PRO A 143 9.76 -14.21 4.93
N SER A 144 11.03 -14.03 4.60
CA SER A 144 12.14 -14.83 5.11
C SER A 144 13.04 -13.99 6.02
N LEU A 145 13.80 -14.65 6.88
CA LEU A 145 14.82 -14.01 7.69
C LEU A 145 16.19 -14.20 7.04
N ALA A 146 16.92 -13.09 6.94
CA ALA A 146 18.28 -13.05 6.42
C ALA A 146 19.21 -12.46 7.47
N LYS A 147 20.44 -12.96 7.52
CA LYS A 147 21.49 -12.43 8.40
C LYS A 147 22.73 -12.04 7.59
N TRP A 148 23.43 -11.05 8.10
CA TRP A 148 24.71 -10.54 7.60
C TRP A 148 25.70 -10.62 8.75
N CYS A 149 26.62 -11.58 8.67
CA CYS A 149 27.63 -11.83 9.69
C CYS A 149 29.02 -11.70 9.07
N ASN A 150 30.04 -11.41 9.88
CA ASN A 150 31.42 -11.55 9.44
C ASN A 150 31.67 -13.02 9.09
N GLN A 151 32.37 -13.29 7.98
CA GLN A 151 32.64 -14.65 7.53
C GLN A 151 33.34 -15.47 8.62
N THR A 152 32.58 -16.26 9.35
CA THR A 152 33.08 -17.43 10.08
C THR A 152 32.91 -18.63 9.18
N THR A 153 33.91 -19.51 9.15
CA THR A 153 34.04 -20.74 8.34
C THR A 153 32.92 -21.78 8.48
N ALA A 154 31.77 -21.43 9.06
CA ALA A 154 30.59 -22.27 9.16
C ALA A 154 29.92 -22.45 7.78
N ALA A 155 29.25 -23.59 7.59
CA ALA A 155 28.55 -23.92 6.36
C ALA A 155 27.54 -22.81 6.00
N ARG A 156 27.76 -22.18 4.84
CA ARG A 156 26.89 -21.13 4.32
C ARG A 156 25.54 -21.72 3.95
N SER A 157 24.47 -21.22 4.55
CA SER A 157 23.11 -21.54 4.15
C SER A 157 22.57 -20.45 3.24
N ASP A 158 22.19 -20.82 2.01
CA ASP A 158 21.63 -19.88 1.06
C ASP A 158 20.18 -19.51 1.46
N PRO A 159 19.84 -18.21 1.48
CA PRO A 159 18.47 -17.78 1.76
C PRO A 159 17.54 -18.23 0.63
N ASN A 160 16.30 -18.54 0.97
CA ASN A 160 15.25 -18.90 -0.01
C ASN A 160 14.77 -17.63 -0.75
N LEU A 161 15.66 -17.05 -1.55
CA LEU A 161 15.51 -15.80 -2.27
C LEU A 161 16.00 -15.99 -3.70
N THR A 162 15.43 -15.24 -4.64
CA THR A 162 15.90 -15.28 -6.03
C THR A 162 17.34 -14.75 -6.15
N PRO A 163 18.14 -15.22 -7.12
CA PRO A 163 19.50 -14.73 -7.34
C PRO A 163 19.58 -13.21 -7.53
N ALA A 164 18.56 -12.62 -8.17
CA ALA A 164 18.45 -11.17 -8.33
C ALA A 164 18.30 -10.44 -6.98
N THR A 165 17.45 -10.97 -6.10
CA THR A 165 17.24 -10.42 -4.74
C THR A 165 18.50 -10.56 -3.89
N ILE A 166 19.16 -11.73 -3.93
CA ILE A 166 20.44 -11.95 -3.25
C ILE A 166 21.49 -10.93 -3.70
N LYS A 167 21.61 -10.72 -5.01
CA LYS A 167 22.56 -9.74 -5.59
C LYS A 167 22.23 -8.31 -5.15
N LEU A 168 20.96 -7.93 -5.14
CA LEU A 168 20.50 -6.61 -4.70
C LEU A 168 20.84 -6.37 -3.22
N LEU A 169 20.44 -7.30 -2.35
CA LEU A 169 20.67 -7.22 -0.91
C LEU A 169 22.16 -7.21 -0.57
N SER A 170 22.94 -8.07 -1.22
CA SER A 170 24.40 -8.10 -1.04
C SER A 170 25.03 -6.78 -1.48
N LYS A 171 24.63 -6.22 -2.63
CA LYS A 171 25.16 -4.93 -3.10
C LYS A 171 24.80 -3.77 -2.17
N THR A 172 23.61 -3.81 -1.58
CA THR A 172 23.08 -2.71 -0.76
C THR A 172 23.66 -2.71 0.64
N PHE A 173 23.82 -3.90 1.25
CA PHE A 173 24.11 -4.03 2.67
C PHE A 173 25.44 -4.71 3.00
N SER A 174 26.01 -5.49 2.08
CA SER A 174 27.34 -6.05 2.29
C SER A 174 28.41 -5.01 1.99
N ALA A 175 28.63 -4.09 2.92
CA ALA A 175 29.94 -3.44 3.03
C ALA A 175 31.00 -4.53 3.32
N HIS A 176 32.24 -4.30 2.88
CA HIS A 176 33.33 -5.28 2.91
C HIS A 176 33.31 -6.14 4.20
N HIS A 177 33.19 -7.47 4.01
CA HIS A 177 33.29 -8.56 5.00
C HIS A 177 32.01 -9.20 5.57
N LEU A 178 30.80 -8.70 5.28
CA LEU A 178 29.55 -9.35 5.73
C LEU A 178 28.92 -10.25 4.65
N SER A 179 28.80 -11.56 4.91
CA SER A 179 28.11 -12.51 4.04
C SER A 179 26.60 -12.55 4.33
N LEU A 180 25.79 -12.43 3.27
CA LEU A 180 24.36 -12.72 3.32
C LEU A 180 24.15 -14.24 3.45
N GLU A 181 23.40 -14.63 4.47
CA GLU A 181 23.05 -16.01 4.83
C GLU A 181 21.58 -16.13 5.26
N ALA A 182 21.01 -17.32 5.10
CA ALA A 182 19.69 -17.65 5.64
C ALA A 182 19.71 -17.67 7.18
N LEU A 183 18.63 -17.19 7.79
CA LEU A 183 18.32 -17.45 9.19
C LEU A 183 17.06 -18.30 9.26
N HIS A 184 17.21 -19.59 9.59
CA HIS A 184 16.10 -20.54 9.57
C HIS A 184 15.21 -20.40 10.82
N ALA A 185 13.90 -20.25 10.59
CA ALA A 185 12.90 -20.42 11.65
C ALA A 185 12.60 -21.90 11.84
N ALA A 186 12.48 -22.35 13.09
CA ALA A 186 12.34 -23.75 13.45
C ALA A 186 10.87 -24.23 13.48
N ASP A 187 9.91 -23.31 13.63
CA ASP A 187 8.47 -23.60 13.57
C ASP A 187 7.81 -22.88 12.39
N SER A 188 6.88 -23.62 11.77
CA SER A 188 5.96 -23.23 10.68
C SER A 188 6.18 -21.82 10.12
N HIS A 189 7.24 -21.64 9.34
CA HIS A 189 7.15 -20.72 8.21
C HIS A 189 5.84 -21.06 7.52
N PRO A 190 4.94 -20.09 7.26
CA PRO A 190 3.92 -20.37 6.29
C PRO A 190 4.67 -20.75 5.01
N SER A 191 4.61 -22.02 4.62
CA SER A 191 4.98 -22.45 3.27
C SER A 191 3.89 -21.99 2.29
N THR A 192 2.73 -21.60 2.82
CA THR A 192 1.57 -21.15 2.08
C THR A 192 1.63 -19.64 1.86
N PRO A 193 1.49 -19.17 0.60
CA PRO A 193 1.33 -17.75 0.30
C PRO A 193 0.18 -17.11 1.07
N ILE A 194 0.37 -15.86 1.47
CA ILE A 194 -0.66 -15.04 2.10
C ILE A 194 -1.66 -14.65 1.01
N ARG A 195 -2.90 -15.15 1.14
CA ARG A 195 -3.99 -14.84 0.21
C ARG A 195 -4.67 -13.53 0.61
N LEU A 196 -4.72 -12.61 -0.34
CA LEU A 196 -5.40 -11.33 -0.25
C LEU A 196 -6.51 -11.29 -1.31
N THR A 197 -7.59 -10.57 -1.02
CA THR A 197 -8.72 -10.40 -1.95
C THR A 197 -8.93 -8.92 -2.25
N VAL A 198 -8.95 -8.57 -3.53
CA VAL A 198 -9.10 -7.20 -4.00
C VAL A 198 -10.44 -7.08 -4.73
N PRO A 199 -11.29 -6.09 -4.40
CA PRO A 199 -12.51 -5.84 -5.15
C PRO A 199 -12.19 -5.33 -6.55
N VAL A 200 -12.92 -5.83 -7.54
CA VAL A 200 -12.76 -5.50 -8.96
C VAL A 200 -14.10 -5.07 -9.57
N GLY A 201 -14.07 -4.42 -10.73
CA GLY A 201 -15.28 -4.09 -11.48
C GLY A 201 -15.85 -5.30 -12.22
N VAL A 202 -17.07 -5.18 -12.72
CA VAL A 202 -17.67 -6.12 -13.67
C VAL A 202 -17.77 -5.45 -15.03
N GLN A 203 -17.27 -6.10 -16.07
CA GLN A 203 -17.20 -5.54 -17.42
C GLN A 203 -18.60 -5.22 -17.99
N ASP A 204 -19.61 -6.04 -17.66
CA ASP A 204 -21.00 -5.85 -18.09
C ASP A 204 -21.61 -4.53 -17.59
N ASP A 205 -21.11 -4.00 -16.47
CA ASP A 205 -21.62 -2.75 -15.89
C ASP A 205 -21.04 -1.51 -16.59
N GLU A 206 -20.04 -1.65 -17.47
CA GLU A 206 -19.32 -0.53 -18.07
C GLU A 206 -20.27 0.44 -18.80
N LEU A 207 -21.14 -0.09 -19.68
CA LEU A 207 -22.07 0.75 -20.46
C LEU A 207 -23.04 1.50 -19.56
N LEU A 208 -23.56 0.84 -18.51
CA LEU A 208 -24.49 1.44 -17.56
C LEU A 208 -23.81 2.58 -16.80
N VAL A 209 -22.58 2.35 -16.31
CA VAL A 209 -21.77 3.37 -15.61
C VAL A 209 -21.50 4.54 -16.54
N GLN A 210 -21.14 4.31 -17.81
CA GLN A 210 -20.92 5.38 -18.78
C GLN A 210 -22.17 6.24 -19.01
N ILE A 211 -23.35 5.62 -19.17
CA ILE A 211 -24.61 6.33 -19.38
C ILE A 211 -24.97 7.19 -18.17
N ILE A 212 -24.91 6.62 -16.96
CA ILE A 212 -25.25 7.34 -15.72
C ILE A 212 -24.27 8.50 -15.50
N THR A 213 -22.98 8.26 -15.72
CA THR A 213 -21.94 9.30 -15.57
C THR A 213 -22.16 10.43 -16.58
N ALA A 214 -22.43 10.12 -17.85
CA ALA A 214 -22.74 11.12 -18.86
C ALA A 214 -23.99 11.95 -18.50
N ALA A 215 -25.08 11.29 -18.08
CA ALA A 215 -26.29 11.97 -17.65
C ALA A 215 -26.04 12.91 -16.46
N ALA A 216 -25.28 12.46 -15.46
CA ALA A 216 -24.92 13.27 -14.30
C ALA A 216 -24.09 14.50 -14.69
N VAL A 217 -23.10 14.34 -15.58
CA VAL A 217 -22.28 15.44 -16.11
C VAL A 217 -23.16 16.45 -16.86
N TRP A 218 -24.07 15.99 -17.72
CA TRP A 218 -24.98 16.86 -18.45
C TRP A 218 -25.95 17.61 -17.54
N MET A 219 -26.49 16.95 -16.51
CA MET A 219 -27.35 17.62 -15.52
C MET A 219 -26.58 18.67 -14.72
N ALA A 220 -25.36 18.37 -14.28
CA ALA A 220 -24.51 19.34 -13.59
C ALA A 220 -24.18 20.54 -14.50
N PHE A 221 -23.85 20.29 -15.76
CA PHE A 221 -23.60 21.34 -16.75
C PHE A 221 -24.84 22.22 -16.97
N ALA A 222 -26.02 21.61 -17.17
CA ALA A 222 -27.28 22.34 -17.33
C ALA A 222 -27.62 23.18 -16.09
N TRP A 223 -27.37 22.66 -14.90
CA TRP A 223 -27.54 23.38 -13.64
C TRP A 223 -26.62 24.60 -13.57
N ILE A 224 -25.32 24.45 -13.84
CA ILE A 224 -24.35 25.57 -13.89
C ILE A 224 -24.82 26.64 -14.89
N CYS A 225 -25.21 26.24 -16.10
CA CYS A 225 -25.72 27.15 -17.11
C CYS A 225 -26.97 27.90 -16.62
N SER A 226 -27.91 27.22 -15.96
CA SER A 226 -29.13 27.83 -15.42
C SER A 226 -28.85 28.88 -14.34
N CYS A 227 -27.78 28.71 -13.56
CA CYS A 227 -27.35 29.68 -12.55
C CYS A 227 -26.67 30.91 -13.17
N LEU A 228 -26.06 30.77 -14.34
CA LEU A 228 -25.37 31.86 -15.05
C LEU A 228 -26.32 32.71 -15.90
N VAL A 229 -27.51 32.22 -16.24
CA VAL A 229 -28.54 33.04 -16.89
C VAL A 229 -29.07 34.04 -15.88
N PRO A 230 -28.91 35.37 -16.10
CA PRO A 230 -29.48 36.36 -15.20
C PRO A 230 -30.99 36.17 -15.18
N LYS A 231 -31.57 35.97 -13.99
CA LYS A 231 -33.01 36.09 -13.80
C LYS A 231 -33.38 37.53 -14.15
N HIS A 232 -33.77 37.77 -15.40
CA HIS A 232 -34.45 38.98 -15.79
C HIS A 232 -35.72 39.06 -14.95
N SER A 233 -35.58 39.74 -13.82
CA SER A 233 -36.70 40.21 -13.03
C SER A 233 -37.48 41.09 -13.98
N SER A 234 -38.64 40.62 -14.41
CA SER A 234 -39.58 41.40 -15.22
C SER A 234 -39.92 42.66 -14.42
N LEU A 235 -39.15 43.72 -14.65
CA LEU A 235 -39.47 45.08 -14.29
C LEU A 235 -40.75 45.40 -15.05
N LYS A 236 -41.89 45.17 -14.39
CA LYS A 236 -43.19 45.69 -14.80
C LYS A 236 -42.99 47.19 -15.00
N LEU A 237 -43.03 47.63 -16.26
CA LEU A 237 -43.19 49.04 -16.59
C LEU A 237 -44.45 49.54 -15.87
N ASN A 238 -44.27 50.43 -14.90
CA ASN A 238 -45.37 51.24 -14.39
C ASN A 238 -45.83 52.18 -15.52
N PRO A 239 -47.10 52.18 -15.93
CA PRO A 239 -47.60 53.22 -16.81
C PRO A 239 -47.62 54.55 -16.04
N ARG A 240 -47.09 55.56 -16.71
CA ARG A 240 -46.97 56.97 -16.30
C ARG A 240 -48.35 57.52 -15.88
N PRO A 241 -48.49 58.28 -14.77
CA PRO A 241 -49.75 58.92 -14.46
C PRO A 241 -49.96 60.12 -15.40
N ASP A 242 -51.13 60.14 -16.06
CA ASP A 242 -51.63 61.25 -16.86
C ASP A 242 -51.72 62.52 -16.00
N THR A 243 -50.96 63.55 -16.38
CA THR A 243 -51.21 64.93 -15.95
C THR A 243 -52.50 65.42 -16.61
N LYS A 244 -53.61 65.40 -15.87
CA LYS A 244 -54.79 66.20 -16.20
C LYS A 244 -54.55 67.65 -15.81
N GLU A 245 -54.57 68.52 -16.81
CA GLU A 245 -54.86 69.94 -16.65
C GLU A 245 -56.14 70.12 -15.82
N SER A 246 -56.09 71.00 -14.82
CA SER A 246 -57.29 71.60 -14.24
C SER A 246 -57.05 73.09 -14.12
N SER A 247 -57.55 73.80 -15.11
CA SER A 247 -57.75 75.24 -15.08
C SER A 247 -58.97 75.56 -14.21
N ALA A 248 -58.71 76.35 -13.17
CA ALA A 248 -59.46 77.53 -12.74
C ALA A 248 -60.88 77.43 -12.13
N HIS A 249 -60.96 78.08 -10.94
CA HIS A 249 -61.96 79.06 -10.48
C HIS A 249 -63.02 78.71 -9.40
N GLN A 250 -63.18 79.71 -8.51
CA GLN A 250 -64.20 80.01 -7.49
C GLN A 250 -63.96 79.35 -6.12
N LEU A 251 -63.82 80.06 -4.99
CA LEU A 251 -64.12 81.45 -4.59
C LEU A 251 -63.13 81.88 -3.49
#